data_AF-A0A1G3I5G9-F1
#
_entry.id   AF-A0A1G3I5G9-F1
#
_cell.length_a   1.000
_cell.length_b   1.000
_cell.length_c   1.000
_cell.angle_alpha   90.00
_cell.angle_beta   90.00
_cell.angle_gamma   90.00
#
_symmetry.space_group_name_H-M   'P 1'
#
loop_
_entity.id
_entity.type
_entity.pdbx_description
1 polymer ?
#
loop_
_entity_poly.entity_id
_entity_poly.type
_entity_poly.pdbx_seq_one_letter_code
_entity_poly.pdbx_strand_id
1 'polypeptide(L)'
;GPGGQPLPLFESGAILLYLAEKTGQFMPQDAAQRYQTIQWLMWQMGGVGPMFGQLGFFHKFAGKDYEDKRPRDRYVAESKRLLGVLDQRLANRAWIMGDAYTIADIATFPWVRNLIGFYEAGDLVGMQDFPNVTRALAAFVARPAVVRGLGIPDRS
;
A
#
# COMPACT_ATOMS: atom_id res chain seq x y z
N GLY A 1 1.43 25.65 6.98
CA GLY A 1 1.74 24.58 7.95
C GLY A 1 1.21 24.97 9.31
N PRO A 2 1.58 24.25 10.37
CA PRO A 2 1.26 24.64 11.75
C PRO A 2 1.74 26.07 12.03
N GLY A 3 0.97 26.85 12.79
CA GLY A 3 1.31 28.23 13.11
C GLY A 3 1.38 29.19 11.90
N GLY A 4 0.75 28.84 10.78
CA GLY A 4 0.74 29.67 9.57
C GLY A 4 2.03 29.65 8.74
N GLN A 5 3.04 28.87 9.15
CA GLN A 5 4.35 28.85 8.47
C GLN A 5 4.46 27.71 7.45
N PRO A 6 5.26 27.83 6.38
CA PRO A 6 5.59 26.71 5.50
C PRO A 6 6.19 25.54 6.29
N LEU A 7 5.83 24.30 5.92
CA LEU A 7 6.36 23.09 6.55
C LEU A 7 6.92 22.17 5.46
N PRO A 8 8.25 22.11 5.26
CA PRO A 8 8.86 21.12 4.39
C PRO A 8 8.77 19.73 5.04
N LEU A 9 8.36 18.72 4.27
CA LEU A 9 8.18 17.36 4.77
C LEU A 9 8.39 16.35 3.64
N PHE A 10 9.11 15.27 3.94
CA PHE A 10 9.30 14.09 3.08
C PHE A 10 8.86 12.83 3.85
N GLU A 11 9.02 11.66 3.23
CA GLU A 11 8.41 10.38 3.62
C GLU A 11 6.89 10.36 3.44
N SER A 12 6.40 9.48 2.55
CA SER A 12 4.97 9.39 2.22
C SER A 12 4.11 9.10 3.45
N GLY A 13 4.59 8.25 4.38
CA GLY A 13 3.88 7.96 5.63
C GLY A 13 3.75 9.20 6.54
N ALA A 14 4.83 9.97 6.70
CA ALA A 14 4.80 11.19 7.50
C ALA A 14 3.89 12.27 6.87
N ILE A 15 3.94 12.41 5.54
CA ILE A 15 3.07 13.32 4.78
C ILE A 15 1.59 12.93 4.95
N LEU A 16 1.24 11.65 4.86
CA LEU A 16 -0.14 11.19 5.05
C LEU A 16 -0.65 11.48 6.47
N LEU A 17 0.18 11.26 7.50
CA LEU A 17 -0.17 11.60 8.88
C LEU A 17 -0.45 13.10 9.04
N TYR A 18 0.46 13.92 8.53
CA TYR A 18 0.32 15.38 8.59
C TYR A 18 -0.94 15.87 7.87
N LEU A 19 -1.24 15.36 6.66
CA LEU A 19 -2.41 15.77 5.90
C LEU A 19 -3.72 15.33 6.57
N ALA A 20 -3.73 14.12 7.16
CA ALA A 20 -4.88 13.62 7.90
C ALA A 20 -5.16 14.47 9.15
N GLU A 21 -4.13 14.80 9.93
CA GLU A 21 -4.25 15.68 11.10
C GLU A 21 -4.67 17.10 10.72
N LYS A 22 -4.05 17.67 9.68
CA LYS A 22 -4.34 19.04 9.23
C LYS A 22 -5.80 19.22 8.82
N THR A 23 -6.44 18.17 8.32
CA THR A 23 -7.80 18.23 7.76
C THR A 23 -8.85 17.54 8.62
N GLY A 24 -8.43 16.76 9.63
CA GLY A 24 -9.31 15.90 10.41
C GLY A 24 -9.92 14.73 9.61
N GLN A 25 -9.36 14.41 8.43
CA GLN A 25 -9.91 13.40 7.51
C GLN A 25 -9.02 12.16 7.41
N PHE A 26 -9.63 11.03 7.02
CA PHE A 26 -8.95 9.75 6.74
C PHE A 26 -8.14 9.17 7.91
N MET A 27 -8.40 9.63 9.13
CA MET A 27 -7.82 9.11 10.37
C MET A 27 -8.89 9.14 11.46
N PRO A 28 -9.09 8.03 12.21
CA PRO A 28 -9.97 8.03 13.37
C PRO A 28 -9.55 9.05 14.43
N GLN A 29 -10.52 9.67 15.10
CA GLN A 29 -10.27 10.61 16.20
C GLN A 29 -10.08 9.89 17.54
N ASP A 30 -10.66 8.68 17.68
CA ASP A 30 -10.40 7.81 18.83
C ASP A 30 -8.91 7.43 18.89
N ALA A 31 -8.31 7.59 20.07
CA ALA A 31 -6.87 7.40 20.25
C ALA A 31 -6.43 5.97 19.93
N ALA A 32 -7.19 4.95 20.34
CA ALA A 32 -6.84 3.57 20.10
C ALA A 32 -6.88 3.24 18.60
N GLN A 33 -7.95 3.64 17.90
CA GLN A 33 -8.08 3.44 16.45
C GLN A 33 -7.06 4.25 15.66
N ARG A 34 -6.70 5.45 16.12
CA ARG A 34 -5.63 6.25 15.54
C ARG A 34 -4.29 5.52 15.59
N TYR A 35 -3.88 4.99 16.75
CA TYR A 35 -2.64 4.23 16.85
C TYR A 35 -2.68 2.92 16.05
N GLN A 36 -3.84 2.25 15.98
CA GLN A 36 -3.99 1.09 15.09
C GLN A 36 -3.82 1.47 13.61
N THR A 37 -4.35 2.64 13.20
CA THR A 37 -4.16 3.14 11.82
C THR A 37 -2.68 3.43 11.54
N ILE A 38 -1.97 4.05 12.50
CA ILE A 38 -0.52 4.30 12.42
C ILE A 38 0.24 2.96 12.33
N GLN A 39 -0.15 1.95 13.10
CA GLN A 39 0.47 0.63 13.04
C GLN A 39 0.37 0.03 11.63
N TRP A 40 -0.80 0.10 10.99
CA TRP A 40 -0.98 -0.38 9.61
C TRP A 40 -0.22 0.45 8.58
N LEU A 41 -0.11 1.77 8.79
CA LEU A 41 0.75 2.63 7.98
C LEU A 41 2.22 2.19 8.11
N MET A 42 2.71 1.94 9.32
CA MET A 42 4.09 1.48 9.53
C MET A 42 4.34 0.08 8.98
N TRP A 43 3.36 -0.82 9.08
CA TRP A 43 3.40 -2.13 8.44
C TRP A 43 3.55 -2.01 6.92
N GLN A 44 2.86 -1.06 6.29
CA GLN A 44 3.04 -0.75 4.87
C GLN A 44 4.44 -0.20 4.58
N MET A 45 4.90 0.79 5.36
CA MET A 45 6.18 1.47 5.15
C MET A 45 7.40 0.54 5.34
N GLY A 46 7.37 -0.34 6.35
CA GLY A 46 8.47 -1.24 6.66
C GLY A 46 8.39 -2.63 6.01
N GLY A 47 7.19 -3.03 5.58
CA GLY A 47 6.93 -4.35 5.00
C GLY A 47 6.56 -4.29 3.53
N VAL A 48 5.33 -3.86 3.25
CA VAL A 48 4.74 -3.91 1.89
C VAL A 48 5.59 -3.18 0.85
N GLY A 49 5.90 -1.91 1.07
CA GLY A 49 6.64 -1.10 0.09
C GLY A 49 8.02 -1.68 -0.22
N PRO A 50 8.88 -1.87 0.79
CA PRO A 50 10.22 -2.44 0.60
C PRO A 50 10.18 -3.82 -0.06
N MET A 51 9.36 -4.76 0.45
CA MET A 51 9.39 -6.14 -0.02
C MET A 51 8.80 -6.30 -1.43
N PHE A 52 7.71 -5.59 -1.75
CA PHE A 52 7.16 -5.61 -3.11
C PHE A 52 8.10 -4.89 -4.09
N GLY A 53 8.79 -3.83 -3.65
CA GLY A 53 9.83 -3.16 -4.43
C GLY A 53 10.97 -4.11 -4.82
N GLN A 54 11.46 -4.91 -3.86
CA GLN A 54 12.49 -5.91 -4.13
C GLN A 54 12.00 -6.99 -5.10
N LEU A 55 10.76 -7.47 -4.94
CA LEU A 55 10.18 -8.41 -5.90
C LEU A 55 10.13 -7.80 -7.31
N GLY A 56 9.69 -6.55 -7.44
CA GLY A 56 9.70 -5.82 -8.72
C GLY A 56 11.10 -5.75 -9.34
N PHE A 57 12.14 -5.51 -8.54
CA PHE A 57 13.52 -5.49 -9.05
C PHE A 57 13.97 -6.84 -9.62
N PHE A 58 13.78 -7.93 -8.86
CA PHE A 58 14.23 -9.27 -9.25
C PHE A 58 13.33 -9.98 -10.26
N HIS A 59 12.15 -9.42 -10.57
CA HIS A 59 11.21 -9.98 -11.54
C HIS A 59 11.05 -9.12 -12.80
N LYS A 60 10.94 -7.80 -12.67
CA LYS A 60 10.60 -6.89 -13.78
C LYS A 60 11.80 -6.10 -14.31
N PHE A 61 12.72 -5.69 -13.45
CA PHE A 61 13.85 -4.84 -13.81
C PHE A 61 15.15 -5.64 -13.94
N ALA A 62 16.31 -4.98 -13.77
CA ALA A 62 17.63 -5.56 -14.01
C ALA A 62 17.89 -6.88 -13.26
N GLY A 63 17.31 -7.06 -12.07
CA GLY A 63 17.44 -8.32 -11.32
C GLY A 63 16.78 -9.52 -12.02
N LYS A 64 15.91 -9.31 -13.01
CA LYS A 64 15.31 -10.38 -13.82
C LYS A 64 16.36 -11.13 -14.65
N ASP A 65 17.45 -10.47 -15.02
CA ASP A 65 18.50 -11.02 -15.89
C ASP A 65 19.51 -11.85 -15.08
N TYR A 66 19.44 -11.81 -13.74
CA TYR A 66 20.31 -12.59 -12.89
C TYR A 66 19.92 -14.07 -12.97
N GLU A 67 20.86 -14.94 -13.28
CA GLU A 67 20.61 -16.38 -13.49
C GLU A 67 20.06 -17.05 -12.23
N ASP A 68 20.60 -16.69 -11.07
CA ASP A 68 20.13 -17.18 -9.78
C ASP A 68 18.80 -16.54 -9.38
N LYS A 69 17.74 -17.36 -9.31
CA LYS A 69 16.39 -16.93 -8.94
C LYS A 69 16.09 -17.01 -7.44
N ARG A 70 17.02 -17.48 -6.59
CA ARG A 70 16.82 -17.51 -5.13
C ARG A 70 16.41 -16.14 -4.55
N PRO A 71 16.98 -14.99 -4.98
CA PRO A 71 16.53 -13.68 -4.51
C PRO A 71 15.08 -13.38 -4.90
N ARG A 72 14.70 -13.63 -6.16
CA ARG A 72 13.32 -13.45 -6.62
C ARG A 72 12.37 -14.29 -5.76
N ASP A 73 12.65 -15.58 -5.62
CA ASP A 73 11.77 -16.52 -4.92
C ASP A 73 11.62 -16.18 -3.43
N ARG A 74 12.67 -15.66 -2.81
CA ARG A 74 12.61 -15.08 -1.45
C ARG A 74 11.56 -13.95 -1.37
N TYR A 75 11.61 -13.00 -2.30
CA TYR A 75 10.67 -11.87 -2.27
C TYR A 75 9.27 -12.23 -2.75
N VAL A 76 9.12 -13.28 -3.56
CA VAL A 76 7.81 -13.90 -3.84
C VAL A 76 7.21 -14.43 -2.55
N ALA A 77 7.95 -15.25 -1.80
CA ALA A 77 7.46 -15.85 -0.57
C ALA A 77 7.07 -14.80 0.48
N GLU A 78 7.90 -13.76 0.65
CA GLU A 78 7.58 -12.67 1.59
C GLU A 78 6.39 -11.82 1.10
N SER A 79 6.27 -11.58 -0.21
CA SER A 79 5.13 -10.84 -0.76
C SER A 79 3.82 -11.62 -0.57
N LYS A 80 3.83 -12.94 -0.78
CA LYS A 80 2.69 -13.83 -0.47
C LYS A 80 2.32 -13.78 1.00
N ARG A 81 3.30 -13.81 1.91
CA ARG A 81 3.07 -13.71 3.35
C ARG A 81 2.40 -12.38 3.72
N LEU A 82 2.87 -11.26 3.17
CA LEU A 82 2.28 -9.94 3.39
C LEU A 82 0.86 -9.81 2.82
N LEU A 83 0.61 -10.37 1.62
CA LEU A 83 -0.74 -10.46 1.06
C LEU A 83 -1.67 -11.28 1.95
N GLY A 84 -1.20 -12.40 2.51
CA GLY A 84 -1.98 -13.20 3.47
C GLY A 84 -2.35 -12.44 4.74
N VAL A 85 -1.42 -11.66 5.31
CA VAL A 85 -1.71 -10.78 6.46
C VAL A 85 -2.81 -9.76 6.11
N LEU A 86 -2.72 -9.15 4.93
CA LEU A 86 -3.70 -8.17 4.47
C LEU A 86 -5.06 -8.82 4.19
N ASP A 87 -5.08 -9.99 3.55
CA ASP A 87 -6.31 -10.71 3.22
C ASP A 87 -7.07 -11.12 4.48
N GLN A 88 -6.36 -11.70 5.46
CA GLN A 88 -6.93 -12.03 6.77
C GLN A 88 -7.46 -10.78 7.48
N ARG A 89 -6.74 -9.65 7.41
CA ARG A 89 -7.20 -8.40 8.00
C ARG A 89 -8.51 -7.94 7.34
N LEU A 90 -8.66 -8.13 6.03
CA LEU A 90 -9.81 -7.66 5.24
C LEU A 90 -11.00 -8.64 5.21
N ALA A 91 -10.87 -9.86 5.73
CA ALA A 91 -11.90 -10.91 5.64
C ALA A 91 -13.32 -10.46 6.01
N ASN A 92 -13.45 -9.65 7.08
CA ASN A 92 -14.73 -9.10 7.55
C ASN A 92 -14.69 -7.56 7.64
N ARG A 93 -13.93 -6.91 6.76
CA ARG A 93 -13.77 -5.45 6.77
C ARG A 93 -13.85 -4.87 5.38
N ALA A 94 -14.54 -3.74 5.23
CA ALA A 94 -14.56 -3.00 3.96
C ALA A 94 -13.15 -2.51 3.60
N TRP A 95 -12.44 -1.98 4.60
CA TRP A 95 -11.11 -1.36 4.56
C TRP A 95 -10.22 -1.87 5.71
N ILE A 96 -8.95 -1.49 5.73
CA ILE A 96 -7.99 -1.96 6.74
C ILE A 96 -8.45 -1.63 8.17
N MET A 97 -9.14 -0.50 8.34
CA MET A 97 -9.65 -0.02 9.63
C MET A 97 -11.15 -0.32 9.86
N GLY A 98 -11.69 -1.36 9.22
CA GLY A 98 -13.11 -1.73 9.36
C GLY A 98 -13.93 -1.11 8.24
N ASP A 99 -14.93 -0.32 8.59
CA ASP A 99 -15.78 0.36 7.60
C ASP A 99 -15.19 1.69 7.12
N ALA A 100 -14.27 2.27 7.89
CA ALA A 100 -13.65 3.55 7.59
C ALA A 100 -12.50 3.40 6.58
N TYR A 101 -12.56 4.18 5.50
CA TYR A 101 -11.44 4.39 4.58
C TYR A 101 -10.42 5.37 5.18
N THR A 102 -9.16 4.97 5.25
CA THR A 102 -8.12 5.70 5.99
C THR A 102 -6.82 5.84 5.20
N ILE A 103 -5.86 6.56 5.78
CA ILE A 103 -4.51 6.64 5.23
C ILE A 103 -3.79 5.28 5.14
N ALA A 104 -4.18 4.28 5.93
CA ALA A 104 -3.61 2.93 5.80
C ALA A 104 -3.96 2.32 4.42
N ASP A 105 -5.19 2.54 3.96
CA ASP A 105 -5.65 2.08 2.64
C ASP A 105 -4.95 2.87 1.52
N ILE A 106 -4.88 4.21 1.68
CA ILE A 106 -4.19 5.12 0.74
C ILE A 106 -2.73 4.71 0.55
N ALA A 107 -2.05 4.30 1.63
CA ALA A 107 -0.65 3.89 1.57
C ALA A 107 -0.45 2.49 0.97
N THR A 108 -1.40 1.56 1.20
CA THR A 108 -1.21 0.14 0.90
C THR A 108 -1.64 -0.24 -0.52
N PHE A 109 -2.84 0.15 -0.94
CA PHE A 109 -3.41 -0.33 -2.21
C PHE A 109 -2.68 0.14 -3.47
N PRO A 110 -2.00 1.32 -3.52
CA PRO A 110 -1.14 1.65 -4.65
C PRO A 110 -0.03 0.61 -4.86
N TRP A 111 0.53 0.05 -3.78
CA TRP A 111 1.55 -0.99 -3.87
C TRP A 111 0.99 -2.33 -4.35
N VAL A 112 -0.22 -2.71 -3.91
CA VAL A 112 -0.90 -3.91 -4.43
C VAL A 112 -1.19 -3.75 -5.93
N ARG A 113 -1.74 -2.60 -6.35
CA ARG A 113 -1.96 -2.27 -7.77
C ARG A 113 -0.67 -2.38 -8.57
N ASN A 114 0.42 -1.82 -8.05
CA ASN A 114 1.71 -1.82 -8.73
C ASN A 114 2.29 -3.22 -8.86
N LEU A 115 2.19 -4.04 -7.80
CA LEU A 115 2.66 -5.43 -7.78
C LEU A 115 2.04 -6.28 -8.90
N ILE A 116 0.71 -6.23 -9.03
CA ILE A 116 -0.01 -7.09 -9.98
C ILE A 116 -0.11 -6.49 -11.38
N GLY A 117 0.02 -5.16 -11.50
CA GLY A 117 -0.02 -4.44 -12.76
C GLY A 117 1.39 -4.23 -13.32
N PHE A 118 2.02 -3.11 -12.95
CA PHE A 118 3.29 -2.66 -13.54
C PHE A 118 4.47 -3.62 -13.30
N TYR A 119 4.52 -4.28 -12.13
CA TYR A 119 5.54 -5.28 -11.85
C TYR A 119 5.22 -6.65 -12.45
N GLU A 120 4.02 -6.87 -13.00
CA GLU A 120 3.62 -8.13 -13.64
C GLU A 120 3.83 -9.37 -12.75
N ALA A 121 3.67 -9.21 -11.43
CA ALA A 121 3.95 -10.27 -10.45
C ALA A 121 2.67 -10.96 -9.93
N GLY A 122 1.50 -10.68 -10.52
CA GLY A 122 0.20 -11.20 -10.05
C GLY A 122 0.14 -12.72 -9.99
N ASP A 123 0.52 -13.40 -11.07
CA ASP A 123 0.56 -14.87 -11.13
C ASP A 123 1.62 -15.45 -10.20
N LEU A 124 2.78 -14.77 -10.11
CA LEU A 124 3.90 -15.20 -9.29
C LEU A 124 3.55 -15.23 -7.80
N VAL A 125 2.77 -14.24 -7.34
CA VAL A 125 2.26 -14.19 -5.97
C VAL A 125 0.94 -14.94 -5.77
N GLY A 126 0.33 -15.48 -6.82
CA GLY A 126 -0.96 -16.18 -6.71
C GLY A 126 -2.08 -15.27 -6.23
N MET A 127 -2.24 -14.09 -6.86
CA MET A 127 -3.18 -13.06 -6.41
C MET A 127 -4.63 -13.56 -6.22
N GLN A 128 -5.04 -14.57 -7.00
CA GLN A 128 -6.35 -15.21 -6.90
C GLN A 128 -6.62 -15.86 -5.54
N ASP A 129 -5.57 -16.19 -4.76
CA ASP A 129 -5.69 -16.80 -3.43
C ASP A 129 -6.04 -15.75 -2.35
N PHE A 130 -6.11 -14.46 -2.72
CA PHE A 130 -6.39 -13.34 -1.81
C PHE A 130 -7.67 -12.57 -2.24
N PRO A 131 -8.86 -13.18 -2.07
CA PRO A 131 -10.12 -12.60 -2.55
C PRO A 131 -10.49 -11.29 -1.84
N ASN A 132 -10.13 -11.13 -0.55
CA ASN A 132 -10.45 -9.93 0.21
C ASN A 132 -9.57 -8.76 -0.22
N VAL A 133 -8.29 -9.02 -0.49
CA VAL A 133 -7.39 -8.02 -1.07
C VAL A 133 -7.88 -7.61 -2.45
N THR A 134 -8.26 -8.57 -3.30
CA THR A 134 -8.77 -8.30 -4.65
C THR A 134 -10.03 -7.45 -4.62
N ARG A 135 -10.99 -7.78 -3.75
CA ARG A 135 -12.21 -6.99 -3.52
C ARG A 135 -11.89 -5.55 -3.11
N ALA A 136 -11.04 -5.38 -2.10
CA ALA A 136 -10.72 -4.05 -1.59
C ALA A 136 -9.91 -3.23 -2.59
N LEU A 137 -9.01 -3.86 -3.36
CA LEU A 137 -8.27 -3.22 -4.44
C LEU A 137 -9.21 -2.71 -5.54
N ALA A 138 -10.17 -3.54 -5.97
CA ALA A 138 -11.17 -3.14 -6.97
C ALA A 138 -11.96 -1.93 -6.51
N ALA A 139 -12.41 -1.93 -5.25
CA ALA A 139 -13.07 -0.78 -4.64
C ALA A 139 -12.15 0.46 -4.57
N PHE A 140 -10.87 0.28 -4.25
CA PHE A 140 -9.89 1.36 -4.16
C PHE A 140 -9.68 2.06 -5.51
N VAL A 141 -9.39 1.29 -6.56
CA VAL A 141 -9.08 1.86 -7.89
C VAL A 141 -10.29 2.48 -8.59
N ALA A 142 -11.52 2.12 -8.17
CA ALA A 142 -12.75 2.72 -8.67
C ALA A 142 -13.04 4.12 -8.08
N ARG A 143 -12.34 4.53 -7.01
CA ARG A 143 -12.59 5.83 -6.36
C ARG A 143 -12.15 6.98 -7.28
N PRO A 144 -13.01 7.97 -7.60
CA PRO A 144 -12.62 9.08 -8.48
C PRO A 144 -11.37 9.84 -8.03
N ALA A 145 -11.17 10.01 -6.72
CA ALA A 145 -9.97 10.66 -6.18
C ALA A 145 -8.70 9.82 -6.37
N VAL A 146 -8.79 8.49 -6.32
CA VAL A 146 -7.68 7.57 -6.60
C VAL A 146 -7.34 7.62 -8.09
N VAL A 147 -8.34 7.57 -8.97
CA VAL A 147 -8.15 7.68 -10.43
C VAL A 147 -7.39 8.97 -10.77
N ARG A 148 -7.83 10.11 -10.22
CA ARG A 148 -7.11 11.39 -10.42
C ARG A 148 -5.69 11.35 -9.84
N GLY A 149 -5.53 10.87 -8.61
CA GLY A 149 -4.23 10.84 -7.94
C GLY A 149 -3.19 9.98 -8.65
N LEU A 150 -3.61 8.87 -9.27
CA LEU A 150 -2.72 8.01 -10.05
C LEU A 150 -2.21 8.64 -11.36
N GLY A 151 -2.86 9.70 -11.84
CA GLY A 151 -2.44 10.48 -13.00
C GLY A 151 -1.63 11.73 -12.68
N ILE A 152 -1.19 11.91 -11.42
CA ILE A 152 -0.49 13.11 -10.96
C ILE A 152 0.90 12.72 -10.39
N PRO A 153 1.97 13.50 -10.68
CA PRO A 153 2.02 14.59 -11.65
C PRO A 153 1.86 14.07 -13.08
N ASP A 154 1.48 14.95 -14.00
CA ASP A 154 1.41 14.59 -15.42
C ASP A 154 2.80 14.17 -15.91
N ARG A 155 2.85 13.10 -16.71
CA ARG A 155 4.10 12.60 -17.30
C ARG A 155 4.33 13.40 -18.58
N SER A 156 4.73 14.66 -18.41
CA SER A 156 5.18 15.55 -19.50
C SER A 156 6.29 14.91 -20.32
#